data_AF-A0A2S5WRN6-F1
#
_entry.id   AF-A0A2S5WRN6-F1
#
_cell.length_a   1.000
_cell.length_b   1.000
_cell.length_c   1.000
_cell.angle_alpha   90.00
_cell.angle_beta   90.00
_cell.angle_gamma   90.00
#
_symmetry.space_group_name_H-M   'P 1'
#
loop_
_entity.id
_entity.type
_entity.pdbx_description
1 polymer ?
#
loop_
_entity_poly.entity_id
_entity_poly.type
_entity_poly.pdbx_seq_one_letter_code
_entity_poly.pdbx_strand_id
1 'polypeptide(L)'
;MTLPQTRHRAPVLIGGSLLSAFALTAGIAVGPALADTTEPPTTIGVTEGLIDTTDLNALGLPQAENAETVTIFEPGDDDAKFNHGTVLMPFKDRLYAQWQSSALDEDAPETIVTYSVSDNGSEWSAPIPLTEPRDDGYTSNGGWWTDGETLIAYLNVWPAALEPRGGYTEYVSSTDGVTWSEPKRVTDEAGEPVLGIIEQDVKALPSGRLLTAFHVQPGLHVKPYYTDDPTGVSGWTQGEFENQPYLENEMSRELEPSWHVAADGSIFMTFRDQGGSTMFKLASKSEDNGETWSQAVVTNVPDSRTKQSAGNLPDGTAYLTGSLTGTKTRYPLVIVLSADGVTFDQGFVIRDSADLQPKRYEGKSKNPGYSYQKSLVWGDSLYVSYGTNKEDVEFSRIPLADLELGATPGVTPTPTASATTAPTTTPTDTPVVPVPTDAEATATPTATTSATAAPVTTATPSSTGSATAGGTDSLATTGGEVPWLGAASALALVLIGAAALLLRRRKAASSE
;
A
#
# COMPACT_ATOMS: atom_id res chain seq x y z
N MET A 1 18.63 60.17 31.15
CA MET A 1 18.87 60.77 32.48
C MET A 1 17.77 61.80 32.71
N THR A 2 17.18 61.88 33.92
CA THR A 2 16.27 62.94 34.43
C THR A 2 15.06 63.41 33.58
N LEU A 3 13.86 63.09 34.09
CA LEU A 3 12.60 63.84 33.85
C LEU A 3 12.60 65.20 34.61
N PRO A 4 11.70 66.12 34.22
CA PRO A 4 10.68 66.62 35.18
C PRO A 4 9.26 66.67 34.52
N GLN A 5 8.10 66.52 35.18
CA GLN A 5 7.54 67.08 36.44
C GLN A 5 7.29 68.61 36.37
N THR A 6 6.15 69.21 36.73
CA THR A 6 4.87 68.77 37.35
C THR A 6 3.67 69.24 36.44
N ARG A 7 2.41 69.60 36.80
CA ARG A 7 1.67 69.90 38.06
C ARG A 7 0.14 69.83 37.86
N HIS A 8 -0.63 69.81 38.95
CA HIS A 8 -2.10 69.65 39.00
C HIS A 8 -2.93 70.92 38.74
N ARG A 9 -4.23 70.74 38.43
CA ARG A 9 -5.35 71.31 39.23
C ARG A 9 -6.70 70.59 38.97
N ALA A 10 -7.57 70.66 39.97
CA ALA A 10 -9.00 70.28 40.02
C ALA A 10 -9.71 71.33 40.92
N PRO A 11 -11.00 71.22 41.36
CA PRO A 11 -12.10 70.31 40.98
C PRO A 11 -13.43 71.07 40.69
N VAL A 12 -14.53 70.34 40.39
CA VAL A 12 -15.92 70.74 40.73
C VAL A 12 -16.71 69.48 41.11
N LEU A 13 -17.62 69.59 42.09
CA LEU A 13 -18.60 68.57 42.46
C LEU A 13 -20.00 69.21 42.48
N ILE A 14 -20.98 68.63 41.79
CA ILE A 14 -22.42 68.91 41.98
C ILE A 14 -23.16 67.56 41.88
N GLY A 15 -24.08 67.30 42.80
CA GLY A 15 -24.88 66.07 42.83
C GLY A 15 -26.36 66.31 42.51
N GLY A 16 -27.06 65.23 42.15
CA GLY A 16 -28.50 65.17 41.95
C GLY A 16 -28.96 63.71 42.02
N SER A 17 -30.07 63.45 42.70
CA SER A 17 -30.54 62.09 43.03
C SER A 17 -31.88 61.77 42.34
N LEU A 18 -32.24 60.47 42.34
CA LEU A 18 -33.57 59.91 42.00
C LEU A 18 -33.91 59.97 40.49
N LEU A 19 -34.20 58.85 39.81
CA LEU A 19 -35.36 58.00 40.08
C LEU A 19 -35.13 56.51 39.70
N SER A 20 -35.98 55.61 40.18
CA SER A 20 -35.93 54.17 39.91
C SER A 20 -36.69 53.77 38.65
N ALA A 21 -36.17 52.79 37.90
CA ALA A 21 -36.92 52.04 36.89
C ALA A 21 -36.49 50.57 36.88
N PHE A 22 -37.41 49.65 37.20
CA PHE A 22 -37.19 48.21 37.02
C PHE A 22 -37.48 47.83 35.56
N ALA A 23 -36.52 47.21 34.88
CA ALA A 23 -36.71 46.60 33.57
C ALA A 23 -36.23 45.15 33.61
N LEU A 24 -37.16 44.21 33.85
CA LEU A 24 -36.86 42.78 33.94
C LEU A 24 -36.83 42.15 32.53
N THR A 25 -35.83 42.49 31.72
CA THR A 25 -35.58 41.81 30.45
C THR A 25 -34.93 40.47 30.72
N ALA A 26 -35.67 39.38 30.49
CA ALA A 26 -35.14 38.02 30.53
C ALA A 26 -34.20 37.78 29.34
N GLY A 27 -32.93 38.11 29.53
CA GLY A 27 -31.87 37.76 28.58
C GLY A 27 -31.68 36.25 28.56
N ILE A 28 -31.93 35.61 27.42
CA ILE A 28 -31.49 34.23 27.19
C ILE A 28 -29.96 34.28 27.16
N ALA A 29 -29.34 33.77 28.22
CA ALA A 29 -27.90 33.61 28.29
C ALA A 29 -27.49 32.45 27.35
N VAL A 30 -27.31 32.77 26.07
CA VAL A 30 -26.48 31.96 25.18
C VAL A 30 -25.07 32.08 25.74
N GLY A 31 -24.71 31.16 26.63
CA GLY A 31 -23.32 30.98 27.02
C GLY A 31 -22.49 30.70 25.76
N PRO A 32 -21.23 31.16 25.68
CA PRO A 32 -20.37 30.71 24.60
C PRO A 32 -20.35 29.18 24.65
N ALA A 33 -20.67 28.54 23.53
CA ALA A 33 -20.31 27.14 23.37
C ALA A 33 -18.79 27.07 23.62
N LEU A 34 -18.38 26.26 24.59
CA LEU A 34 -16.99 25.88 24.70
C LEU A 34 -16.73 25.08 23.43
N ALA A 35 -16.13 25.73 22.43
CA ALA A 35 -15.49 25.01 21.33
C ALA A 35 -14.50 24.07 22.00
N ASP A 36 -14.70 22.77 21.82
CA ASP A 36 -13.82 21.78 22.41
C ASP A 36 -12.47 21.93 21.72
N THR A 37 -11.49 22.51 22.41
CA THR A 37 -10.15 22.76 21.86
C THR A 37 -9.31 21.50 21.98
N THR A 38 -9.87 20.38 21.52
CA THR A 38 -9.10 19.21 21.12
C THR A 38 -8.16 19.66 20.00
N GLU A 39 -6.87 19.39 20.17
CA GLU A 39 -5.92 19.59 19.07
C GLU A 39 -6.33 18.64 17.92
N PRO A 40 -6.29 19.09 16.65
CA PRO A 40 -6.71 18.24 15.54
C PRO A 40 -5.85 16.97 15.49
N PRO A 41 -6.43 15.81 15.15
CA PRO A 41 -5.70 14.55 15.13
C PRO A 41 -4.46 14.65 14.22
N THR A 42 -3.29 14.42 14.81
CA THR A 42 -1.97 14.56 14.14
C THR A 42 -1.62 13.37 13.24
N THR A 43 -2.50 12.36 13.19
CA THR A 43 -2.36 11.13 12.42
C THR A 43 -3.74 10.58 12.09
N ILE A 44 -3.82 9.69 11.10
CA ILE A 44 -5.07 9.07 10.68
C ILE A 44 -5.60 8.07 11.72
N GLY A 45 -6.92 7.86 11.70
CA GLY A 45 -7.57 6.84 12.52
C GLY A 45 -8.94 6.43 12.01
N VAL A 46 -9.45 5.29 12.49
CA VAL A 46 -10.83 4.86 12.30
C VAL A 46 -11.70 5.29 13.48
N THR A 47 -12.97 5.59 13.22
CA THR A 47 -13.97 5.85 14.26
C THR A 47 -14.14 4.65 15.19
N GLU A 48 -14.29 4.88 16.49
CA GLU A 48 -14.47 3.82 17.48
C GLU A 48 -15.70 2.95 17.16
N GLY A 49 -15.49 1.65 17.00
CA GLY A 49 -16.54 0.70 16.64
C GLY A 49 -16.83 0.55 15.13
N LEU A 50 -16.12 1.25 14.24
CA LEU A 50 -16.24 1.01 12.78
C LEU A 50 -15.77 -0.39 12.37
N ILE A 51 -14.73 -0.91 13.02
CA ILE A 51 -14.12 -2.21 12.72
C ILE A 51 -14.25 -3.13 13.93
N ASP A 52 -15.13 -4.12 13.85
CA ASP A 52 -15.30 -5.18 14.85
C ASP A 52 -14.32 -6.33 14.58
N THR A 53 -13.14 -6.25 15.18
CA THR A 53 -12.11 -7.31 15.08
C THR A 53 -12.47 -8.62 15.81
N THR A 54 -13.68 -8.75 16.37
CA THR A 54 -14.21 -10.04 16.85
C THR A 54 -14.90 -10.85 15.75
N ASP A 55 -15.37 -10.20 14.68
CA ASP A 55 -15.82 -10.86 13.45
C ASP A 55 -14.72 -10.78 12.38
N LEU A 56 -13.86 -11.80 12.34
CA LEU A 56 -12.75 -11.91 11.37
C LEU A 56 -13.20 -12.24 9.93
N ASN A 57 -14.50 -12.14 9.61
CA ASN A 57 -15.03 -12.32 8.26
C ASN A 57 -15.72 -11.05 7.73
N ALA A 58 -16.57 -10.40 8.52
CA ALA A 58 -17.28 -9.18 8.13
C ALA A 58 -16.67 -7.89 8.72
N LEU A 59 -15.91 -7.98 9.81
CA LEU A 59 -15.37 -6.85 10.57
C LEU A 59 -16.43 -5.79 10.99
N GLY A 60 -17.70 -6.18 11.07
CA GLY A 60 -18.83 -5.27 11.33
C GLY A 60 -19.27 -4.40 10.14
N LEU A 61 -18.63 -4.54 8.97
CA LEU A 61 -18.88 -3.74 7.77
C LEU A 61 -19.92 -4.39 6.83
N PRO A 62 -20.72 -3.61 6.09
CA PRO A 62 -21.56 -4.12 5.00
C PRO A 62 -20.72 -4.61 3.80
N GLN A 63 -21.29 -5.46 2.94
CA GLN A 63 -20.69 -5.79 1.64
C GLN A 63 -20.86 -4.62 0.66
N ALA A 64 -19.88 -4.43 -0.22
CA ALA A 64 -20.02 -3.66 -1.46
C ALA A 64 -20.75 -4.53 -2.50
N GLU A 65 -22.08 -4.63 -2.40
CA GLU A 65 -22.93 -5.59 -3.13
C GLU A 65 -22.75 -5.60 -4.67
N ASN A 66 -22.29 -4.52 -5.30
CA ASN A 66 -22.01 -4.47 -6.75
C ASN A 66 -20.52 -4.70 -7.11
N ALA A 67 -19.68 -5.14 -6.17
CA ALA A 67 -18.27 -5.46 -6.43
C ALA A 67 -18.12 -6.74 -7.27
N GLU A 68 -17.34 -6.67 -8.34
CA GLU A 68 -17.09 -7.79 -9.26
C GLU A 68 -15.63 -8.24 -9.16
N THR A 69 -15.40 -9.52 -8.89
CA THR A 69 -14.07 -10.14 -8.93
C THR A 69 -13.75 -10.66 -10.32
N VAL A 70 -12.55 -10.35 -10.81
CA VAL A 70 -12.00 -10.85 -12.07
C VAL A 70 -10.63 -11.48 -11.82
N THR A 71 -10.47 -12.72 -12.24
CA THR A 71 -9.19 -13.43 -12.26
C THR A 71 -8.45 -13.08 -13.55
N ILE A 72 -7.27 -12.46 -13.43
CA ILE A 72 -6.36 -12.15 -14.55
C ILE A 72 -5.60 -13.42 -14.97
N PHE A 73 -5.16 -14.22 -13.99
CA PHE A 73 -4.41 -15.44 -14.20
C PHE A 73 -4.60 -16.42 -13.03
N GLU A 74 -5.04 -17.64 -13.34
CA GLU A 74 -5.01 -18.83 -12.45
C GLU A 74 -3.99 -19.81 -13.05
N PRO A 75 -2.97 -20.27 -12.29
CA PRO A 75 -1.91 -21.11 -12.84
C PRO A 75 -2.35 -22.58 -13.00
N GLY A 76 -2.24 -23.11 -14.23
CA GLY A 76 -2.43 -24.52 -14.54
C GLY A 76 -1.21 -25.39 -14.18
N ASP A 77 -1.30 -26.70 -14.45
CA ASP A 77 -0.31 -27.69 -13.96
C ASP A 77 1.13 -27.47 -14.44
N ASP A 78 1.35 -26.87 -15.62
CA ASP A 78 2.69 -26.56 -16.16
C ASP A 78 3.20 -25.14 -15.81
N ASP A 79 2.34 -24.28 -15.25
CA ASP A 79 2.65 -22.85 -14.99
C ASP A 79 3.46 -22.56 -13.72
N ALA A 80 3.88 -21.29 -13.54
CA ALA A 80 4.47 -20.77 -12.31
C ALA A 80 3.45 -20.73 -11.16
N LYS A 81 3.74 -21.43 -10.04
CA LYS A 81 2.80 -21.65 -8.92
C LYS A 81 2.91 -20.64 -7.78
N PHE A 82 3.75 -19.63 -7.92
CA PHE A 82 3.78 -18.44 -7.06
C PHE A 82 3.59 -17.21 -7.93
N ASN A 83 2.58 -16.39 -7.62
CA ASN A 83 2.29 -15.14 -8.31
C ASN A 83 1.93 -14.06 -7.28
N HIS A 84 2.63 -12.93 -7.27
CA HIS A 84 2.42 -11.94 -6.22
C HIS A 84 2.76 -10.48 -6.55
N GLY A 85 2.23 -9.57 -5.72
CA GLY A 85 2.42 -8.11 -5.86
C GLY A 85 1.76 -7.55 -7.12
N THR A 86 0.47 -7.82 -7.31
CA THR A 86 -0.30 -7.41 -8.51
C THR A 86 -0.54 -5.91 -8.53
N VAL A 87 -0.08 -5.23 -9.59
CA VAL A 87 -0.28 -3.80 -9.82
C VAL A 87 -0.93 -3.59 -11.19
N LEU A 88 -2.02 -2.82 -11.22
CA LEU A 88 -2.70 -2.40 -12.44
C LEU A 88 -2.20 -1.04 -12.94
N MET A 89 -2.36 -0.75 -14.23
CA MET A 89 -2.21 0.60 -14.81
C MET A 89 -2.97 0.74 -16.14
N PRO A 90 -3.84 1.75 -16.32
CA PRO A 90 -4.42 2.05 -17.63
C PRO A 90 -3.40 2.81 -18.51
N PHE A 91 -3.25 2.37 -19.76
CA PHE A 91 -2.41 3.04 -20.76
C PHE A 91 -3.00 2.86 -22.16
N LYS A 92 -3.21 3.97 -22.87
CA LYS A 92 -3.72 4.04 -24.26
C LYS A 92 -4.92 3.12 -24.52
N ASP A 93 -5.98 3.37 -23.73
CA ASP A 93 -7.29 2.68 -23.75
C ASP A 93 -7.27 1.19 -23.39
N ARG A 94 -6.16 0.68 -22.83
CA ARG A 94 -5.99 -0.70 -22.36
C ARG A 94 -5.58 -0.74 -20.89
N LEU A 95 -5.90 -1.83 -20.19
CA LEU A 95 -5.50 -2.05 -18.80
C LEU A 95 -4.36 -3.07 -18.73
N TYR A 96 -3.25 -2.70 -18.09
CA TYR A 96 -2.07 -3.54 -17.88
C TYR A 96 -2.07 -4.06 -16.45
N ALA A 97 -1.71 -5.33 -16.25
CA ALA A 97 -1.51 -5.96 -14.95
C ALA A 97 -0.10 -6.54 -14.86
N GLN A 98 0.64 -6.23 -13.81
CA GLN A 98 2.02 -6.67 -13.60
C GLN A 98 2.16 -7.34 -12.24
N TRP A 99 2.91 -8.44 -12.17
CA TRP A 99 3.20 -9.15 -10.94
C TRP A 99 4.56 -9.86 -11.03
N GLN A 100 5.07 -10.32 -9.90
CA GLN A 100 6.25 -11.19 -9.86
C GLN A 100 5.83 -12.66 -9.79
N SER A 101 6.55 -13.52 -10.49
CA SER A 101 6.18 -14.92 -10.70
C SER A 101 7.39 -15.83 -10.57
N SER A 102 7.24 -16.98 -9.91
CA SER A 102 8.29 -17.98 -9.70
C SER A 102 7.69 -19.40 -9.68
N ALA A 103 8.54 -20.43 -9.76
CA ALA A 103 8.07 -21.80 -9.97
C ALA A 103 7.16 -22.30 -8.83
N LEU A 104 7.45 -21.93 -7.58
CA LEU A 104 6.69 -22.37 -6.40
C LEU A 104 6.84 -21.48 -5.15
N ASP A 105 8.01 -20.84 -4.96
CA ASP A 105 8.44 -20.27 -3.69
C ASP A 105 8.63 -18.74 -3.75
N GLU A 106 8.26 -18.04 -2.66
CA GLU A 106 8.48 -16.59 -2.54
C GLU A 106 9.98 -16.24 -2.49
N ASP A 107 10.40 -15.18 -3.20
CA ASP A 107 11.79 -14.75 -3.34
C ASP A 107 12.72 -15.90 -3.79
N ALA A 108 12.30 -16.70 -4.76
CA ALA A 108 13.12 -17.75 -5.37
C ALA A 108 14.07 -17.16 -6.44
N PRO A 109 15.25 -17.77 -6.71
CA PRO A 109 16.22 -17.22 -7.67
C PRO A 109 15.67 -17.04 -9.09
N GLU A 110 14.73 -17.88 -9.51
CA GLU A 110 14.09 -17.79 -10.83
C GLU A 110 12.91 -16.79 -10.89
N THR A 111 12.68 -15.99 -9.84
CA THR A 111 11.58 -15.01 -9.82
C THR A 111 11.80 -13.94 -10.90
N ILE A 112 10.82 -13.82 -11.78
CA ILE A 112 10.74 -12.83 -12.86
C ILE A 112 9.56 -11.88 -12.63
N VAL A 113 9.56 -10.76 -13.33
CA VAL A 113 8.37 -9.91 -13.50
C VAL A 113 7.70 -10.23 -14.83
N THR A 114 6.38 -10.31 -14.82
CA THR A 114 5.54 -10.64 -15.96
C THR A 114 4.31 -9.72 -15.99
N TYR A 115 3.67 -9.59 -17.16
CA TYR A 115 2.47 -8.77 -17.31
C TYR A 115 1.42 -9.40 -18.24
N SER A 116 0.16 -9.02 -18.04
CA SER A 116 -0.94 -9.27 -18.96
C SER A 116 -1.64 -7.97 -19.32
N VAL A 117 -2.36 -7.95 -20.44
CA VAL A 117 -3.11 -6.78 -20.92
C VAL A 117 -4.55 -7.15 -21.23
N SER A 118 -5.48 -6.23 -21.00
CA SER A 118 -6.90 -6.34 -21.36
C SER A 118 -7.40 -5.09 -22.06
N ASP A 119 -8.31 -5.28 -23.03
CA ASP A 119 -8.99 -4.21 -23.76
C ASP A 119 -10.36 -3.85 -23.12
N ASN A 120 -10.81 -4.61 -22.12
CA ASN A 120 -12.14 -4.48 -21.49
C ASN A 120 -12.17 -4.73 -19.97
N GLY A 121 -11.02 -5.06 -19.36
CA GLY A 121 -10.87 -5.40 -17.95
C GLY A 121 -11.28 -6.82 -17.56
N SER A 122 -12.06 -7.54 -18.39
CA SER A 122 -12.60 -8.87 -18.07
C SER A 122 -11.92 -10.02 -18.84
N GLU A 123 -11.41 -9.76 -20.05
CA GLU A 123 -10.69 -10.74 -20.87
C GLU A 123 -9.21 -10.35 -20.95
N TRP A 124 -8.31 -11.24 -20.55
CA TRP A 124 -6.88 -10.96 -20.36
C TRP A 124 -5.99 -11.78 -21.29
N SER A 125 -4.87 -11.22 -21.71
CA SER A 125 -3.81 -11.98 -22.39
C SER A 125 -3.20 -13.03 -21.45
N ALA A 126 -2.64 -14.09 -22.03
CA ALA A 126 -1.69 -14.94 -21.31
C ALA A 126 -0.52 -14.09 -20.77
N PRO A 127 0.15 -14.50 -19.67
CA PRO A 127 1.25 -13.76 -19.08
C PRO A 127 2.44 -13.63 -20.06
N ILE A 128 2.99 -12.42 -20.15
CA ILE A 128 4.14 -12.07 -20.99
C ILE A 128 5.31 -11.71 -20.06
N PRO A 129 6.40 -12.49 -20.06
CA PRO A 129 7.60 -12.16 -19.30
C PRO A 129 8.13 -10.77 -19.68
N LEU A 130 8.39 -9.94 -18.66
CA LEU A 130 9.02 -8.63 -18.80
C LEU A 130 10.51 -8.67 -18.42
N THR A 131 10.91 -9.70 -17.68
CA THR A 131 12.31 -10.01 -17.36
C THR A 131 12.59 -11.51 -17.52
N GLU A 132 13.85 -11.87 -17.76
CA GLU A 132 14.34 -13.23 -17.64
C GLU A 132 14.88 -13.50 -16.22
N PRO A 133 15.05 -14.77 -15.79
CA PRO A 133 15.75 -15.11 -14.54
C PRO A 133 17.18 -14.57 -14.52
N ARG A 134 17.70 -14.22 -13.34
CA ARG A 134 19.02 -13.58 -13.19
C ARG A 134 20.05 -14.52 -12.57
N ASP A 135 21.30 -14.43 -13.05
CA ASP A 135 22.45 -15.14 -12.47
C ASP A 135 22.97 -14.48 -11.16
N ASP A 136 22.66 -13.19 -10.96
CA ASP A 136 23.19 -12.35 -9.86
C ASP A 136 22.21 -12.11 -8.70
N GLY A 137 20.98 -12.60 -8.81
CA GLY A 137 19.87 -12.23 -7.93
C GLY A 137 18.53 -12.73 -8.46
N TYR A 138 17.46 -11.96 -8.23
CA TYR A 138 16.16 -12.11 -8.88
C TYR A 138 15.50 -10.74 -9.06
N THR A 139 14.37 -10.68 -9.78
CA THR A 139 13.60 -9.44 -9.94
C THR A 139 12.19 -9.59 -9.37
N SER A 140 11.82 -8.69 -8.46
CA SER A 140 10.47 -8.56 -7.90
C SER A 140 9.74 -7.38 -8.53
N ASN A 141 8.41 -7.32 -8.39
CA ASN A 141 7.63 -6.29 -9.06
C ASN A 141 7.84 -4.91 -8.39
N GLY A 142 8.14 -3.87 -9.17
CA GLY A 142 8.15 -2.47 -8.71
C GLY A 142 6.83 -1.71 -8.99
N GLY A 143 5.97 -2.24 -9.88
CA GLY A 143 4.74 -1.60 -10.31
C GLY A 143 4.95 -0.65 -11.50
N TRP A 144 3.93 0.14 -11.78
CA TRP A 144 3.82 0.96 -12.99
C TRP A 144 3.84 2.47 -12.72
N TRP A 145 4.19 3.25 -13.74
CA TRP A 145 3.78 4.65 -13.89
C TRP A 145 3.55 5.01 -15.37
N THR A 146 2.78 6.06 -15.66
CA THR A 146 2.68 6.63 -17.01
C THR A 146 2.37 8.13 -16.99
N ASP A 147 2.98 8.87 -17.93
CA ASP A 147 2.63 10.26 -18.26
C ASP A 147 1.50 10.36 -19.32
N GLY A 148 0.99 9.21 -19.80
CA GLY A 148 0.03 9.09 -20.90
C GLY A 148 0.65 8.89 -22.29
N GLU A 149 1.91 9.29 -22.50
CA GLU A 149 2.66 9.05 -23.74
C GLU A 149 3.53 7.78 -23.66
N THR A 150 4.10 7.52 -22.49
CA THR A 150 5.03 6.43 -22.18
C THR A 150 4.57 5.66 -20.94
N LEU A 151 4.57 4.33 -21.02
CA LEU A 151 4.37 3.42 -19.89
C LEU A 151 5.72 2.98 -19.34
N ILE A 152 5.91 3.13 -18.03
CA ILE A 152 7.13 2.78 -17.29
C ILE A 152 6.81 1.62 -16.35
N ALA A 153 7.52 0.51 -16.54
CA ALA A 153 7.49 -0.63 -15.62
C ALA A 153 8.72 -0.58 -14.71
N TYR A 154 8.52 -0.51 -13.40
CA TYR A 154 9.59 -0.59 -12.42
C TYR A 154 9.89 -2.05 -12.05
N LEU A 155 11.17 -2.35 -11.88
CA LEU A 155 11.75 -3.68 -11.71
C LEU A 155 12.67 -3.66 -10.50
N ASN A 156 12.26 -4.32 -9.41
CA ASN A 156 13.02 -4.33 -8.17
C ASN A 156 14.03 -5.48 -8.19
N VAL A 157 15.30 -5.17 -8.43
CA VAL A 157 16.39 -6.15 -8.48
C VAL A 157 16.94 -6.41 -7.09
N TRP A 158 17.11 -7.69 -6.76
CA TRP A 158 17.59 -8.17 -5.47
C TRP A 158 18.88 -8.99 -5.64
N PRO A 159 20.06 -8.37 -5.51
CA PRO A 159 21.33 -9.07 -5.70
C PRO A 159 21.58 -10.10 -4.58
N ALA A 160 21.84 -11.36 -4.96
CA ALA A 160 21.97 -12.47 -4.01
C ALA A 160 23.23 -12.41 -3.11
N ALA A 161 24.17 -11.50 -3.41
CA ALA A 161 25.41 -11.31 -2.67
C ALA A 161 25.47 -9.97 -1.89
N LEU A 162 24.37 -9.21 -1.82
CA LEU A 162 24.30 -7.94 -1.11
C LEU A 162 23.91 -8.14 0.35
N GLU A 163 24.85 -7.91 1.27
CA GLU A 163 24.66 -8.00 2.71
C GLU A 163 24.97 -6.67 3.41
N PRO A 164 24.11 -6.16 4.31
CA PRO A 164 22.78 -6.69 4.66
C PRO A 164 21.80 -6.61 3.47
N ARG A 165 20.85 -7.56 3.40
CA ARG A 165 19.87 -7.68 2.30
C ARG A 165 19.28 -6.33 1.91
N GLY A 166 19.51 -5.93 0.67
CA GLY A 166 18.91 -4.77 0.02
C GLY A 166 18.64 -5.06 -1.45
N GLY A 167 18.24 -4.04 -2.20
CA GLY A 167 17.99 -4.14 -3.63
C GLY A 167 18.00 -2.78 -4.30
N TYR A 168 17.74 -2.74 -5.61
CA TYR A 168 17.72 -1.51 -6.38
C TYR A 168 16.69 -1.53 -7.51
N THR A 169 16.22 -0.35 -7.92
CA THR A 169 15.19 -0.20 -8.95
C THR A 169 15.80 -0.02 -10.34
N GLU A 170 15.48 -0.94 -11.24
CA GLU A 170 15.55 -0.77 -12.68
C GLU A 170 14.16 -0.38 -13.24
N TYR A 171 14.11 0.09 -14.48
CA TYR A 171 12.88 0.31 -15.22
C TYR A 171 13.05 -0.08 -16.69
N VAL A 172 11.94 -0.45 -17.33
CA VAL A 172 11.80 -0.52 -18.79
C VAL A 172 10.67 0.41 -19.23
N SER A 173 10.82 1.04 -20.41
CA SER A 173 9.83 1.96 -20.95
C SER A 173 9.25 1.48 -22.27
N SER A 174 7.98 1.83 -22.53
CA SER A 174 7.28 1.52 -23.79
C SER A 174 6.36 2.67 -24.20
N THR A 175 6.29 2.96 -25.50
CA THR A 175 5.36 3.96 -26.06
C THR A 175 4.18 3.34 -26.81
N ASP A 176 4.16 2.02 -26.99
CA ASP A 176 3.07 1.24 -27.60
C ASP A 176 2.44 0.20 -26.65
N GLY A 177 3.07 -0.07 -25.51
CA GLY A 177 2.66 -1.08 -24.53
C GLY A 177 3.01 -2.52 -24.93
N VAL A 178 3.91 -2.69 -25.92
CA VAL A 178 4.28 -4.00 -26.50
C VAL A 178 5.79 -4.11 -26.71
N THR A 179 6.42 -3.05 -27.22
CA THR A 179 7.86 -2.92 -27.43
C THR A 179 8.48 -2.23 -26.22
N TRP A 180 9.40 -2.91 -25.54
CA TRP A 180 10.05 -2.42 -24.32
C TRP A 180 11.50 -2.00 -24.57
N SER A 181 11.97 -1.00 -23.83
CA SER A 181 13.39 -0.61 -23.83
C SER A 181 14.25 -1.63 -23.09
N GLU A 182 15.56 -1.61 -23.36
CA GLU A 182 16.56 -2.18 -22.44
C GLU A 182 16.37 -1.63 -21.01
N PRO A 183 16.59 -2.45 -19.96
CA PRO A 183 16.54 -2.01 -18.57
C PRO A 183 17.53 -0.89 -18.25
N LYS A 184 17.11 0.06 -17.42
CA LYS A 184 17.92 1.18 -16.91
C LYS A 184 17.67 1.40 -15.43
N ARG A 185 18.64 1.94 -14.71
CA ARG A 185 18.45 2.33 -13.30
C ARG A 185 17.67 3.64 -13.23
N VAL A 186 16.73 3.75 -12.28
CA VAL A 186 16.16 5.06 -11.92
C VAL A 186 17.21 5.90 -11.19
N THR A 187 17.21 7.21 -11.39
CA THR A 187 18.24 8.11 -10.84
C THR A 187 17.69 9.18 -9.89
N ASP A 188 18.53 9.62 -8.97
CA ASP A 188 18.25 10.73 -8.06
C ASP A 188 18.37 12.11 -8.74
N GLU A 189 18.28 13.18 -7.94
CA GLU A 189 18.48 14.58 -8.35
C GLU A 189 19.91 14.93 -8.81
N ALA A 190 20.92 14.13 -8.45
CA ALA A 190 22.29 14.26 -8.94
C ALA A 190 22.52 13.50 -10.26
N GLY A 191 21.58 12.63 -10.64
CA GLY A 191 21.69 11.74 -11.80
C GLY A 191 22.37 10.40 -11.48
N GLU A 192 22.60 10.09 -10.20
CA GLU A 192 23.20 8.82 -9.76
C GLU A 192 22.11 7.75 -9.50
N PRO A 193 22.42 6.44 -9.62
CA PRO A 193 21.42 5.39 -9.47
C PRO A 193 20.87 5.27 -8.04
N VAL A 194 19.54 5.39 -7.84
CA VAL A 194 18.92 5.27 -6.51
C VAL A 194 19.22 3.90 -5.92
N LEU A 195 19.83 3.87 -4.73
CA LEU A 195 20.23 2.64 -4.01
C LEU A 195 19.10 2.13 -3.11
N GLY A 196 17.97 1.81 -3.74
CA GLY A 196 16.81 1.21 -3.07
C GLY A 196 15.81 0.60 -4.05
N ILE A 197 14.98 -0.32 -3.55
CA ILE A 197 13.80 -0.80 -4.28
C ILE A 197 12.64 0.19 -4.13
N ILE A 198 11.86 0.39 -5.18
CA ILE A 198 10.70 1.28 -5.20
C ILE A 198 9.46 0.56 -4.67
N GLU A 199 8.59 1.27 -3.97
CA GLU A 199 7.28 0.74 -3.61
C GLU A 199 6.23 0.91 -4.71
N GLN A 200 5.29 -0.04 -4.69
CA GLN A 200 4.23 -0.24 -5.70
C GLN A 200 3.09 0.79 -5.51
N ASP A 201 3.41 2.06 -5.32
CA ASP A 201 2.49 3.14 -4.94
C ASP A 201 2.79 4.50 -5.61
N VAL A 202 3.50 4.48 -6.75
CA VAL A 202 3.84 5.68 -7.52
C VAL A 202 2.56 6.32 -8.08
N LYS A 203 2.24 7.52 -7.61
CA LYS A 203 1.10 8.32 -8.08
C LYS A 203 1.52 9.80 -8.17
N ALA A 204 0.76 10.60 -8.92
CA ALA A 204 0.91 12.05 -8.92
C ALA A 204 0.12 12.71 -7.77
N LEU A 205 0.74 13.70 -7.13
CA LEU A 205 0.08 14.65 -6.23
C LEU A 205 -0.73 15.68 -7.04
N PRO A 206 -1.67 16.43 -6.42
CA PRO A 206 -2.41 17.51 -7.10
C PRO A 206 -1.54 18.63 -7.70
N SER A 207 -0.27 18.69 -7.31
CA SER A 207 0.76 19.59 -7.85
C SER A 207 1.37 19.11 -9.19
N GLY A 208 1.12 17.86 -9.59
CA GLY A 208 1.78 17.18 -10.72
C GLY A 208 3.07 16.44 -10.34
N ARG A 209 3.63 16.70 -9.15
CA ARG A 209 4.78 15.98 -8.59
C ARG A 209 4.45 14.50 -8.37
N LEU A 210 5.37 13.60 -8.70
CA LEU A 210 5.23 12.18 -8.41
C LEU A 210 5.72 11.89 -6.98
N LEU A 211 5.02 11.02 -6.26
CA LEU A 211 5.37 10.60 -4.90
C LEU A 211 5.26 9.08 -4.74
N THR A 212 6.24 8.50 -4.05
CA THR A 212 6.29 7.09 -3.65
C THR A 212 7.16 6.95 -2.39
N ALA A 213 7.61 5.73 -2.08
CA ALA A 213 8.71 5.47 -1.18
C ALA A 213 9.70 4.47 -1.80
N PHE A 214 10.92 4.45 -1.27
CA PHE A 214 11.91 3.40 -1.54
C PHE A 214 12.33 2.75 -0.22
N HIS A 215 12.68 1.46 -0.25
CA HIS A 215 13.51 0.86 0.81
C HIS A 215 14.97 1.06 0.43
N VAL A 216 15.65 2.00 1.09
CA VAL A 216 17.05 2.36 0.79
C VAL A 216 18.06 1.49 1.53
N GLN A 217 19.22 1.33 0.89
CA GLN A 217 20.40 0.62 1.41
C GLN A 217 21.22 1.49 2.39
N PRO A 218 22.06 0.88 3.25
CA PRO A 218 22.19 -0.56 3.50
C PRO A 218 20.96 -1.12 4.21
N GLY A 219 20.59 -2.37 3.91
CA GLY A 219 19.37 -2.98 4.44
C GLY A 219 18.12 -2.51 3.69
N LEU A 220 17.00 -2.41 4.42
CA LEU A 220 15.67 -2.06 3.91
C LEU A 220 15.00 -0.97 4.76
N HIS A 221 15.49 0.27 4.68
CA HIS A 221 14.91 1.41 5.39
C HIS A 221 13.93 2.20 4.50
N VAL A 222 12.64 2.23 4.86
CA VAL A 222 11.62 2.99 4.11
C VAL A 222 11.87 4.48 4.21
N LYS A 223 11.95 5.16 3.06
CA LYS A 223 11.99 6.61 2.91
C LYS A 223 10.96 7.07 1.87
N PRO A 224 10.15 8.11 2.14
CA PRO A 224 9.42 8.84 1.11
C PRO A 224 10.37 9.42 0.07
N TYR A 225 9.95 9.42 -1.18
CA TYR A 225 10.69 9.98 -2.32
C TYR A 225 9.73 10.63 -3.29
N TYR A 226 10.14 11.77 -3.85
CA TYR A 226 9.38 12.49 -4.86
C TYR A 226 10.25 12.83 -6.08
N THR A 227 9.60 13.10 -7.21
CA THR A 227 10.26 13.70 -8.38
C THR A 227 9.29 14.59 -9.15
N ASP A 228 9.85 15.64 -9.75
CA ASP A 228 9.14 16.53 -10.69
C ASP A 228 9.42 16.12 -12.16
N ASP A 229 10.09 14.99 -12.40
CA ASP A 229 10.14 14.29 -13.69
C ASP A 229 8.79 13.58 -13.96
N PRO A 230 8.01 13.98 -15.00
CA PRO A 230 6.71 13.40 -15.27
C PRO A 230 6.78 11.92 -15.68
N THR A 231 7.94 11.42 -16.12
CA THR A 231 8.15 10.01 -16.44
C THR A 231 8.54 9.16 -15.23
N GLY A 232 8.93 9.78 -14.10
CA GLY A 232 9.31 9.06 -12.88
C GLY A 232 10.59 8.23 -12.98
N VAL A 233 11.46 8.46 -13.97
CA VAL A 233 12.69 7.68 -14.15
C VAL A 233 13.94 8.35 -13.56
N SER A 234 13.88 9.66 -13.32
CA SER A 234 14.99 10.49 -12.86
C SER A 234 14.54 11.55 -11.85
N GLY A 235 15.48 12.28 -11.25
CA GLY A 235 15.18 13.41 -10.37
C GLY A 235 14.60 13.02 -9.01
N TRP A 236 14.74 11.75 -8.59
CA TRP A 236 14.19 11.26 -7.32
C TRP A 236 14.92 11.86 -6.11
N THR A 237 14.29 12.83 -5.45
CA THR A 237 14.75 13.42 -4.18
C THR A 237 14.12 12.68 -3.00
N GLN A 238 14.92 12.39 -1.97
CA GLN A 238 14.45 11.77 -0.73
C GLN A 238 13.81 12.82 0.18
N GLY A 239 12.60 12.57 0.69
CA GLY A 239 12.00 13.43 1.72
C GLY A 239 12.73 13.35 3.06
N GLU A 240 12.72 14.45 3.83
CA GLU A 240 13.25 14.46 5.20
C GLU A 240 12.35 13.62 6.11
N PHE A 241 12.79 12.39 6.43
CA PHE A 241 12.02 11.44 7.24
C PHE A 241 12.93 10.63 8.17
N GLU A 242 12.57 10.58 9.47
CA GLU A 242 13.22 9.74 10.49
C GLU A 242 12.37 8.49 10.78
N ASN A 243 12.96 7.30 10.61
CA ASN A 243 12.32 6.03 10.91
C ASN A 243 12.24 5.76 12.41
N GLN A 244 11.20 5.03 12.86
CA GLN A 244 11.20 4.46 14.21
C GLN A 244 12.28 3.36 14.34
N PRO A 245 13.00 3.28 15.47
CA PRO A 245 14.00 2.24 15.71
C PRO A 245 13.40 0.82 15.65
N TYR A 246 14.08 -0.10 14.95
CA TYR A 246 13.71 -1.52 14.91
C TYR A 246 14.94 -2.45 14.80
N LEU A 247 15.42 -2.77 13.59
CA LEU A 247 16.60 -3.61 13.37
C LEU A 247 17.73 -2.76 12.79
N GLU A 248 18.76 -2.50 13.61
CA GLU A 248 19.84 -1.57 13.30
C GLU A 248 20.67 -2.05 12.09
N ASN A 249 20.73 -1.21 11.04
CA ASN A 249 21.37 -1.51 9.74
C ASN A 249 20.71 -2.63 8.90
N GLU A 250 19.57 -3.19 9.34
CA GLU A 250 18.83 -4.22 8.59
C GLU A 250 17.50 -3.71 8.04
N MET A 251 16.64 -3.10 8.88
CA MET A 251 15.25 -2.80 8.50
C MET A 251 14.60 -1.71 9.36
N SER A 252 13.85 -0.80 8.73
CA SER A 252 12.97 0.16 9.43
C SER A 252 11.78 -0.53 10.10
N ARG A 253 11.17 0.12 11.10
CA ARG A 253 9.89 -0.36 11.67
C ARG A 253 8.75 -0.22 10.66
N GLU A 254 8.78 0.88 9.91
CA GLU A 254 7.89 1.16 8.78
C GLU A 254 8.22 0.21 7.62
N LEU A 255 7.18 -0.35 7.00
CA LEU A 255 7.33 -1.26 5.87
C LEU A 255 6.22 -1.02 4.83
N GLU A 256 6.55 -1.23 3.55
CA GLU A 256 5.61 -1.38 2.43
C GLU A 256 4.46 -0.34 2.41
N PRO A 257 4.77 0.97 2.36
CA PRO A 257 3.78 2.05 2.42
C PRO A 257 2.71 2.09 1.32
N SER A 258 1.67 2.87 1.62
CA SER A 258 0.85 3.56 0.62
C SER A 258 0.34 4.91 1.15
N TRP A 259 0.04 5.85 0.27
CA TRP A 259 -0.34 7.22 0.67
C TRP A 259 -1.62 7.76 0.02
N HIS A 260 -2.24 8.74 0.69
CA HIS A 260 -3.40 9.53 0.23
C HIS A 260 -3.26 11.01 0.62
N VAL A 261 -4.11 11.87 0.06
CA VAL A 261 -4.19 13.30 0.37
C VAL A 261 -5.41 13.59 1.25
N ALA A 262 -5.27 14.47 2.23
CA ALA A 262 -6.34 14.95 3.10
C ALA A 262 -7.01 16.21 2.57
N ALA A 263 -8.20 16.54 3.08
CA ALA A 263 -9.00 17.67 2.63
C ALA A 263 -8.36 19.05 2.93
N ASP A 264 -7.36 19.11 3.81
CA ASP A 264 -6.53 20.30 4.07
C ASP A 264 -5.33 20.43 3.10
N GLY A 265 -5.11 19.45 2.23
CA GLY A 265 -3.98 19.36 1.30
C GLY A 265 -2.76 18.58 1.83
N SER A 266 -2.80 18.13 3.08
CA SER A 266 -1.74 17.31 3.67
C SER A 266 -1.66 15.93 3.03
N ILE A 267 -0.49 15.30 3.10
CA ILE A 267 -0.28 13.93 2.60
C ILE A 267 -0.06 13.01 3.79
N PHE A 268 -0.81 11.91 3.86
CA PHE A 268 -0.60 10.87 4.86
C PHE A 268 -0.04 9.60 4.20
N MET A 269 1.11 9.15 4.68
CA MET A 269 1.70 7.87 4.27
C MET A 269 1.45 6.84 5.38
N THR A 270 0.73 5.78 5.02
CA THR A 270 0.38 4.66 5.90
C THR A 270 1.33 3.49 5.67
N PHE A 271 1.87 2.92 6.74
CA PHE A 271 2.82 1.80 6.71
C PHE A 271 2.30 0.59 7.50
N ARG A 272 2.77 -0.60 7.10
CA ARG A 272 2.70 -1.82 7.91
C ARG A 272 3.61 -1.69 9.14
N ASP A 273 3.14 -2.12 10.31
CA ASP A 273 3.96 -2.17 11.54
C ASP A 273 4.73 -3.49 11.62
N GLN A 274 5.95 -3.50 11.07
CA GLN A 274 6.80 -4.69 11.06
C GLN A 274 7.38 -4.99 12.45
N GLY A 275 7.82 -3.96 13.17
CA GLY A 275 8.55 -4.10 14.43
C GLY A 275 7.70 -4.10 15.70
N GLY A 276 6.54 -3.44 15.69
CA GLY A 276 5.71 -3.28 16.88
C GLY A 276 4.79 -4.46 17.18
N SER A 277 4.49 -4.66 18.47
CA SER A 277 3.57 -5.70 18.96
C SER A 277 2.09 -5.32 18.87
N THR A 278 1.76 -4.17 18.24
CA THR A 278 0.46 -3.51 18.39
C THR A 278 -0.63 -4.07 17.48
N MET A 279 -0.26 -4.56 16.29
CA MET A 279 -1.17 -4.89 15.19
C MET A 279 -2.09 -3.71 14.79
N PHE A 280 -1.56 -2.49 14.85
CA PHE A 280 -2.13 -1.30 14.21
C PHE A 280 -1.12 -0.72 13.20
N LYS A 281 -1.61 -0.08 12.14
CA LYS A 281 -0.77 0.57 11.12
C LYS A 281 0.00 1.74 11.72
N LEU A 282 1.16 2.05 11.13
CA LEU A 282 1.84 3.32 11.37
C LEU A 282 1.39 4.35 10.34
N ALA A 283 1.44 5.64 10.67
CA ALA A 283 1.29 6.70 9.68
C ALA A 283 2.19 7.91 9.97
N SER A 284 2.57 8.61 8.90
CA SER A 284 3.36 9.85 8.88
C SER A 284 2.63 10.91 8.04
N LYS A 285 2.88 12.20 8.32
CA LYS A 285 2.27 13.36 7.67
C LYS A 285 3.34 14.24 7.01
N SER A 286 3.08 14.67 5.77
CA SER A 286 3.74 15.82 5.11
C SER A 286 2.72 16.93 4.88
N GLU A 287 3.15 18.19 5.02
CA GLU A 287 2.35 19.39 4.79
C GLU A 287 2.90 20.25 3.63
N ASP A 288 3.93 19.75 2.94
CA ASP A 288 4.83 20.50 2.05
C ASP A 288 5.13 19.74 0.75
N ASN A 289 4.13 19.08 0.17
CA ASN A 289 4.23 18.42 -1.14
C ASN A 289 5.30 17.30 -1.18
N GLY A 290 5.49 16.61 -0.04
CA GLY A 290 6.35 15.44 0.12
C GLY A 290 7.79 15.73 0.56
N GLU A 291 8.14 16.98 0.84
CA GLU A 291 9.52 17.41 1.12
C GLU A 291 9.98 17.06 2.56
N THR A 292 9.14 17.29 3.58
CA THR A 292 9.41 16.87 4.97
C THR A 292 8.26 16.06 5.56
N TRP A 293 8.60 15.14 6.47
CA TRP A 293 7.67 14.15 7.02
C TRP A 293 7.82 14.02 8.54
N SER A 294 6.69 13.99 9.26
CA SER A 294 6.70 13.67 10.69
C SER A 294 7.20 12.25 10.94
N GLN A 295 7.89 12.01 12.07
CA GLN A 295 8.23 10.63 12.46
C GLN A 295 6.94 9.79 12.58
N ALA A 296 6.94 8.59 12.01
CA ALA A 296 5.74 7.77 11.95
C ALA A 296 5.24 7.37 13.36
N VAL A 297 3.93 7.46 13.57
CA VAL A 297 3.25 7.13 14.84
C VAL A 297 2.27 5.97 14.66
N VAL A 298 1.97 5.27 15.75
CA VAL A 298 0.98 4.19 15.76
C VAL A 298 -0.44 4.78 15.69
N THR A 299 -1.23 4.33 14.72
CA THR A 299 -2.65 4.69 14.56
C THR A 299 -3.55 3.77 15.39
N ASN A 300 -4.88 3.92 15.31
CA ASN A 300 -5.83 2.89 15.74
C ASN A 300 -6.37 2.03 14.57
N VAL A 301 -5.83 2.18 13.36
CA VAL A 301 -6.25 1.41 12.17
C VAL A 301 -5.63 0.00 12.25
N PRO A 302 -6.40 -1.09 12.33
CA PRO A 302 -5.82 -2.41 12.56
C PRO A 302 -4.95 -2.90 11.38
N ASP A 303 -3.91 -3.66 11.69
CA ASP A 303 -2.96 -4.23 10.73
C ASP A 303 -3.02 -5.77 10.73
N SER A 304 -2.72 -6.36 9.58
CA SER A 304 -2.55 -7.79 9.37
C SER A 304 -1.15 -8.20 8.91
N ARG A 305 -0.18 -7.28 8.97
CA ARG A 305 1.21 -7.45 8.50
C ARG A 305 1.28 -7.88 7.02
N THR A 306 0.47 -7.19 6.24
CA THR A 306 0.44 -7.19 4.77
C THR A 306 0.67 -5.75 4.29
N LYS A 307 0.99 -5.56 3.00
CA LYS A 307 0.87 -4.24 2.35
C LYS A 307 -0.54 -3.66 2.54
N GLN A 308 -0.65 -2.38 2.22
CA GLN A 308 -1.89 -1.64 2.07
C GLN A 308 -1.86 -0.79 0.80
N SER A 309 -3.04 -0.35 0.37
CA SER A 309 -3.20 0.64 -0.70
C SER A 309 -4.17 1.72 -0.24
N ALA A 310 -3.74 2.96 -0.43
CA ALA A 310 -4.47 4.16 -0.07
C ALA A 310 -4.50 5.11 -1.27
N GLY A 311 -5.46 6.01 -1.27
CA GLY A 311 -5.58 7.04 -2.30
C GLY A 311 -6.83 7.88 -2.09
N ASN A 312 -7.27 8.54 -3.16
CA ASN A 312 -8.49 9.33 -3.17
C ASN A 312 -9.39 8.90 -4.32
N LEU A 313 -10.71 8.96 -4.11
CA LEU A 313 -11.72 8.87 -5.15
C LEU A 313 -11.82 10.23 -5.89
N PRO A 314 -12.47 10.30 -7.09
CA PRO A 314 -12.49 11.53 -7.90
C PRO A 314 -13.21 12.75 -7.29
N ASP A 315 -13.99 12.55 -6.23
CA ASP A 315 -14.64 13.61 -5.44
C ASP A 315 -13.72 14.18 -4.34
N GLY A 316 -12.58 13.54 -4.08
CA GLY A 316 -11.64 13.85 -3.00
C GLY A 316 -11.68 12.87 -1.83
N THR A 317 -12.71 12.03 -1.69
CA THR A 317 -12.87 11.08 -0.59
C THR A 317 -11.65 10.18 -0.47
N ALA A 318 -10.96 10.23 0.67
CA ALA A 318 -9.79 9.39 0.91
C ALA A 318 -10.21 7.96 1.23
N TYR A 319 -9.39 6.99 0.84
CA TYR A 319 -9.64 5.58 1.12
C TYR A 319 -8.38 4.83 1.56
N LEU A 320 -8.58 3.74 2.29
CA LEU A 320 -7.56 2.75 2.64
C LEU A 320 -8.12 1.33 2.46
N THR A 321 -7.34 0.42 1.87
CA THR A 321 -7.75 -0.97 1.57
C THR A 321 -6.84 -2.02 2.19
N GLY A 322 -7.43 -3.11 2.66
CA GLY A 322 -6.71 -4.31 3.09
C GLY A 322 -7.46 -5.21 4.07
N SER A 323 -6.74 -6.15 4.67
CA SER A 323 -7.21 -6.88 5.85
C SER A 323 -6.91 -6.06 7.10
N LEU A 324 -7.97 -5.51 7.71
CA LEU A 324 -7.89 -4.67 8.91
C LEU A 324 -8.33 -5.46 10.15
N THR A 325 -7.74 -6.64 10.35
CA THR A 325 -8.24 -7.59 11.37
C THR A 325 -7.58 -7.48 12.74
N GLY A 326 -6.45 -6.77 12.87
CA GLY A 326 -5.62 -6.79 14.08
C GLY A 326 -4.91 -8.14 14.33
N THR A 327 -4.96 -9.05 13.35
CA THR A 327 -4.36 -10.38 13.39
C THR A 327 -3.63 -10.65 12.07
N LYS A 328 -2.74 -11.64 11.99
CA LYS A 328 -2.05 -12.00 10.73
C LYS A 328 -2.95 -12.62 9.65
N THR A 329 -4.27 -12.64 9.85
CA THR A 329 -5.28 -13.16 8.90
C THR A 329 -5.39 -12.23 7.70
N ARG A 330 -5.37 -12.79 6.49
CA ARG A 330 -5.34 -12.03 5.21
C ARG A 330 -6.69 -12.03 4.49
N TYR A 331 -7.76 -12.05 5.26
CA TYR A 331 -9.13 -11.84 4.82
C TYR A 331 -9.93 -11.30 6.04
N PRO A 332 -11.07 -10.62 5.83
CA PRO A 332 -11.57 -10.10 4.56
C PRO A 332 -10.60 -9.12 3.89
N LEU A 333 -10.87 -8.81 2.62
CA LEU A 333 -10.39 -7.59 1.97
C LEU A 333 -11.47 -6.52 2.16
N VAL A 334 -11.16 -5.43 2.87
CA VAL A 334 -12.08 -4.32 3.11
C VAL A 334 -11.54 -3.00 2.57
N ILE A 335 -12.43 -2.04 2.40
CA ILE A 335 -12.14 -0.62 2.18
C ILE A 335 -12.73 0.20 3.33
N VAL A 336 -12.00 1.19 3.81
CA VAL A 336 -12.53 2.27 4.66
C VAL A 336 -12.37 3.61 3.95
N LEU A 337 -13.31 4.52 4.17
CA LEU A 337 -13.46 5.81 3.50
C LEU A 337 -13.42 6.96 4.53
N SER A 338 -13.00 8.14 4.09
CA SER A 338 -12.85 9.34 4.93
C SER A 338 -13.12 10.62 4.13
N ALA A 339 -13.94 11.50 4.70
CA ALA A 339 -14.29 12.80 4.12
C ALA A 339 -13.18 13.86 4.29
N ASP A 340 -12.43 13.80 5.40
CA ASP A 340 -11.35 14.74 5.74
C ASP A 340 -9.96 14.18 5.39
N GLY A 341 -9.84 12.88 5.15
CA GLY A 341 -8.58 12.16 4.94
C GLY A 341 -7.82 11.84 6.23
N VAL A 342 -8.45 12.01 7.39
CA VAL A 342 -7.85 11.78 8.72
C VAL A 342 -8.72 10.83 9.54
N THR A 343 -10.03 11.05 9.56
CA THR A 343 -11.02 10.27 10.28
C THR A 343 -11.75 9.36 9.29
N PHE A 344 -11.50 8.05 9.37
CA PHE A 344 -12.18 7.03 8.58
C PHE A 344 -13.43 6.54 9.32
N ASP A 345 -14.62 6.84 8.81
CA ASP A 345 -15.91 6.66 9.49
C ASP A 345 -16.94 5.81 8.71
N GLN A 346 -16.66 5.48 7.45
CA GLN A 346 -17.43 4.55 6.60
C GLN A 346 -16.52 3.44 6.06
N GLY A 347 -17.09 2.28 5.73
CA GLY A 347 -16.33 1.19 5.12
C GLY A 347 -17.19 0.03 4.63
N PHE A 348 -16.59 -0.84 3.80
CA PHE A 348 -17.25 -1.99 3.18
C PHE A 348 -16.30 -3.20 3.11
N VAL A 349 -16.84 -4.40 3.22
CA VAL A 349 -16.20 -5.63 2.76
C VAL A 349 -16.24 -5.68 1.24
N ILE A 350 -15.10 -5.99 0.61
CA ILE A 350 -15.00 -6.21 -0.84
C ILE A 350 -15.09 -7.71 -1.13
N ARG A 351 -14.34 -8.53 -0.36
CA ARG A 351 -14.38 -10.00 -0.38
C ARG A 351 -14.16 -10.59 1.00
N ASP A 352 -14.88 -11.65 1.33
CA ASP A 352 -14.78 -12.34 2.62
C ASP A 352 -14.15 -13.74 2.49
N SER A 353 -14.36 -14.65 3.46
CA SER A 353 -13.87 -16.03 3.38
C SER A 353 -14.75 -17.00 2.58
N ALA A 354 -15.99 -16.64 2.23
CA ALA A 354 -16.84 -17.42 1.34
C ALA A 354 -16.40 -17.31 -0.13
N ASP A 355 -15.87 -16.15 -0.52
CA ASP A 355 -15.26 -15.92 -1.83
C ASP A 355 -13.84 -16.52 -1.96
N LEU A 356 -13.23 -16.99 -0.86
CA LEU A 356 -11.79 -17.31 -0.84
C LEU A 356 -11.49 -18.67 -1.47
N GLN A 357 -10.81 -18.67 -2.62
CA GLN A 357 -10.32 -19.88 -3.28
C GLN A 357 -9.42 -20.71 -2.35
N PRO A 358 -9.45 -22.05 -2.42
CA PRO A 358 -8.51 -22.90 -1.69
C PRO A 358 -7.09 -22.74 -2.22
N LYS A 359 -6.09 -22.70 -1.33
CA LYS A 359 -4.67 -22.73 -1.71
C LYS A 359 -4.33 -24.11 -2.29
N ARG A 360 -4.00 -24.17 -3.59
CA ARG A 360 -3.80 -25.41 -4.37
C ARG A 360 -2.39 -26.00 -4.21
N TYR A 361 -1.37 -25.17 -3.99
CA TYR A 361 0.04 -25.58 -4.00
C TYR A 361 0.77 -25.12 -2.72
N GLU A 362 1.51 -26.03 -2.07
CA GLU A 362 2.41 -25.68 -0.97
C GLU A 362 3.68 -25.00 -1.46
N GLY A 363 4.13 -23.96 -0.76
CA GLY A 363 5.34 -23.21 -1.09
C GLY A 363 5.69 -22.18 0.00
N LYS A 364 6.95 -21.76 0.02
CA LYS A 364 7.55 -20.81 0.99
C LYS A 364 6.70 -19.54 1.08
N SER A 365 6.31 -19.22 2.32
CA SER A 365 5.54 -18.01 2.67
C SER A 365 4.17 -17.83 1.99
N LYS A 366 3.65 -18.86 1.32
CA LYS A 366 2.28 -18.87 0.76
C LYS A 366 1.25 -19.11 1.87
N ASN A 367 0.47 -18.07 2.17
CA ASN A 367 -0.52 -18.07 3.25
C ASN A 367 -1.91 -17.80 2.64
N PRO A 368 -3.00 -18.43 3.13
CA PRO A 368 -4.34 -18.19 2.61
C PRO A 368 -4.80 -16.73 2.73
N GLY A 369 -5.57 -16.26 1.74
CA GLY A 369 -6.21 -14.95 1.73
C GLY A 369 -5.70 -13.98 0.65
N TYR A 370 -6.35 -12.83 0.58
CA TYR A 370 -6.08 -11.74 -0.35
C TYR A 370 -4.86 -10.95 0.12
N SER A 371 -3.83 -10.91 -0.70
CA SER A 371 -2.52 -10.41 -0.26
C SER A 371 -1.94 -9.37 -1.25
N TYR A 372 -1.31 -8.35 -0.68
CA TYR A 372 -0.52 -7.34 -1.40
C TYR A 372 -1.38 -6.55 -2.38
N GLN A 373 -2.51 -6.09 -1.87
CA GLN A 373 -3.50 -5.30 -2.60
C GLN A 373 -2.95 -3.91 -2.96
N LYS A 374 -3.17 -3.51 -4.21
CA LYS A 374 -2.90 -2.19 -4.80
C LYS A 374 -4.10 -1.74 -5.62
N SER A 375 -4.30 -0.43 -5.74
CA SER A 375 -5.56 0.12 -6.25
C SER A 375 -5.39 1.34 -7.15
N LEU A 376 -6.33 1.50 -8.09
CA LEU A 376 -6.46 2.67 -8.95
C LEU A 376 -7.91 2.92 -9.32
N VAL A 377 -8.24 4.17 -9.67
CA VAL A 377 -9.54 4.51 -10.26
C VAL A 377 -9.42 4.52 -11.77
N TRP A 378 -10.33 3.84 -12.47
CA TRP A 378 -10.40 3.87 -13.94
C TRP A 378 -11.86 3.81 -14.41
N GLY A 379 -12.23 4.73 -15.29
CA GLY A 379 -13.63 4.92 -15.67
C GLY A 379 -14.50 5.37 -14.49
N ASP A 380 -15.55 4.62 -14.21
CA ASP A 380 -16.54 4.85 -13.14
C ASP A 380 -16.31 3.97 -11.91
N SER A 381 -15.17 3.27 -11.81
CA SER A 381 -14.92 2.21 -10.85
C SER A 381 -13.55 2.31 -10.17
N LEU A 382 -13.50 1.93 -8.89
CA LEU A 382 -12.25 1.65 -8.17
C LEU A 382 -11.85 0.19 -8.41
N TYR A 383 -10.63 -0.02 -8.90
CA TYR A 383 -10.03 -1.34 -9.08
C TYR A 383 -9.07 -1.61 -7.91
N VAL A 384 -9.17 -2.79 -7.30
CA VAL A 384 -8.28 -3.25 -6.21
C VAL A 384 -7.70 -4.60 -6.62
N SER A 385 -6.45 -4.63 -7.09
CA SER A 385 -5.73 -5.84 -7.52
C SER A 385 -4.90 -6.44 -6.41
N TYR A 386 -4.81 -7.78 -6.34
CA TYR A 386 -4.11 -8.53 -5.29
C TYR A 386 -3.64 -9.89 -5.82
N GLY A 387 -2.87 -10.61 -5.01
CA GLY A 387 -2.58 -12.03 -5.21
C GLY A 387 -3.33 -12.88 -4.19
N THR A 388 -4.25 -13.74 -4.63
CA THR A 388 -5.00 -14.64 -3.75
C THR A 388 -4.17 -15.88 -3.47
N ASN A 389 -3.95 -16.21 -2.19
CA ASN A 389 -3.09 -17.30 -1.70
C ASN A 389 -1.61 -17.24 -2.17
N LYS A 390 -1.22 -16.14 -2.85
CA LYS A 390 -0.01 -16.01 -3.70
C LYS A 390 0.02 -17.00 -4.87
N GLU A 391 -1.13 -17.29 -5.45
CA GLU A 391 -1.33 -18.23 -6.57
C GLU A 391 -2.05 -17.56 -7.72
N ASP A 392 -3.24 -17.03 -7.46
CA ASP A 392 -4.08 -16.36 -8.45
C ASP A 392 -3.79 -14.85 -8.47
N VAL A 393 -3.77 -14.30 -9.68
CA VAL A 393 -3.63 -12.88 -9.95
C VAL A 393 -5.03 -12.35 -10.22
N GLU A 394 -5.54 -11.50 -9.33
CA GLU A 394 -6.95 -11.09 -9.34
C GLU A 394 -7.10 -9.59 -9.08
N PHE A 395 -8.28 -9.08 -9.38
CA PHE A 395 -8.75 -7.82 -8.81
C PHE A 395 -10.25 -7.87 -8.53
N SER A 396 -10.71 -6.95 -7.69
CA SER A 396 -12.13 -6.61 -7.57
C SER A 396 -12.34 -5.19 -8.09
N ARG A 397 -13.33 -4.98 -8.97
CA ARG A 397 -13.82 -3.64 -9.35
C ARG A 397 -15.07 -3.29 -8.55
N ILE A 398 -15.12 -2.06 -8.05
CA ILE A 398 -16.21 -1.54 -7.23
C ILE A 398 -16.71 -0.26 -7.91
N PRO A 399 -18.00 -0.15 -8.27
CA PRO A 399 -18.54 1.09 -8.82
C PRO A 399 -18.35 2.26 -7.84
N LEU A 400 -17.91 3.42 -8.31
CA LEU A 400 -17.69 4.59 -7.43
C LEU A 400 -18.99 5.06 -6.76
N ALA A 401 -20.15 4.81 -7.38
CA ALA A 401 -21.47 5.10 -6.83
C ALA A 401 -21.83 4.26 -5.59
N ASP A 402 -21.19 3.10 -5.38
CA ASP A 402 -21.33 2.29 -4.16
C ASP A 402 -20.46 2.84 -3.01
N LEU A 403 -19.49 3.70 -3.32
CA LEU A 403 -18.52 4.28 -2.38
C LEU A 403 -18.85 5.74 -2.01
N GLU A 404 -20.02 6.26 -2.36
CA GLU A 404 -20.45 7.60 -1.95
C GLU A 404 -20.59 7.71 -0.42
N LEU A 405 -20.08 8.81 0.15
CA LEU A 405 -20.16 9.06 1.60
C LEU A 405 -21.60 9.32 2.04
N GLY A 406 -22.05 8.61 3.07
CA GLY A 406 -23.43 8.64 3.54
C GLY A 406 -24.43 7.85 2.67
N ALA A 407 -23.95 7.09 1.68
CA ALA A 407 -24.80 6.16 0.95
C ALA A 407 -25.27 5.02 1.87
N THR A 408 -26.57 4.98 2.15
CA THR A 408 -27.19 3.81 2.80
C THR A 408 -27.14 2.63 1.82
N PRO A 409 -26.53 1.47 2.17
CA PRO A 409 -26.45 0.32 1.28
C PRO A 409 -27.82 -0.10 0.73
N GLY A 410 -27.91 -0.31 -0.58
CA GLY A 410 -29.13 -0.73 -1.27
C GLY A 410 -30.00 0.37 -1.90
N VAL A 411 -29.52 1.62 -1.98
CA VAL A 411 -30.18 2.68 -2.78
C VAL A 411 -29.24 3.18 -3.88
N THR A 412 -29.35 2.63 -5.09
CA THR A 412 -28.60 3.10 -6.27
C THR A 412 -28.97 4.56 -6.58
N PRO A 413 -28.03 5.53 -6.51
CA PRO A 413 -28.31 6.90 -6.95
C PRO A 413 -28.56 6.92 -8.45
N THR A 414 -29.63 7.59 -8.90
CA THR A 414 -29.87 7.76 -10.34
C THR A 414 -28.89 8.82 -10.87
N PRO A 415 -28.00 8.49 -11.83
CA PRO A 415 -26.93 9.40 -12.25
C PRO A 415 -27.51 10.67 -12.87
N THR A 416 -27.35 11.80 -12.17
CA THR A 416 -27.71 13.12 -12.69
C THR A 416 -26.56 13.59 -13.58
N ALA A 417 -26.80 13.63 -14.89
CA ALA A 417 -25.77 13.92 -15.88
C ALA A 417 -25.24 15.37 -15.78
N SER A 418 -24.19 15.57 -15.00
CA SER A 418 -23.34 16.76 -15.05
C SER A 418 -22.50 16.73 -16.33
N ALA A 419 -22.65 17.75 -17.16
CA ALA A 419 -21.94 17.84 -18.44
C ALA A 419 -20.48 18.28 -18.23
N THR A 420 -19.58 17.33 -18.02
CA THR A 420 -18.12 17.58 -18.04
C THR A 420 -17.70 17.97 -19.45
N THR A 421 -17.29 19.23 -19.63
CA THR A 421 -16.83 19.74 -20.91
C THR A 421 -15.49 19.10 -21.30
N ALA A 422 -15.48 18.27 -22.35
CA ALA A 422 -14.23 17.77 -22.93
C ALA A 422 -13.37 18.93 -23.48
N PRO A 423 -12.04 18.86 -23.42
CA PRO A 423 -11.17 19.90 -23.96
C PRO A 423 -11.28 19.98 -25.49
N THR A 424 -11.73 21.13 -26.00
CA THR A 424 -11.91 21.36 -27.45
C THR A 424 -10.58 21.42 -28.18
N THR A 425 -10.15 20.31 -28.77
CA THR A 425 -9.06 20.29 -29.75
C THR A 425 -9.52 20.93 -31.06
N THR A 426 -9.00 22.13 -31.37
CA THR A 426 -9.25 22.78 -32.66
C THR A 426 -8.36 22.13 -33.73
N PRO A 427 -8.90 21.46 -34.76
CA PRO A 427 -8.07 20.93 -35.83
C PRO A 427 -7.48 22.08 -36.65
N THR A 428 -6.15 22.12 -36.76
CA THR A 428 -5.45 23.08 -37.62
C THR A 428 -5.23 22.46 -38.99
N ASP A 429 -6.01 22.89 -39.98
CA ASP A 429 -5.86 22.46 -41.38
C ASP A 429 -4.42 22.67 -41.88
N THR A 430 -3.76 21.57 -42.22
CA THR A 430 -2.47 21.57 -42.92
C THR A 430 -2.69 21.02 -44.34
N PRO A 431 -2.26 21.72 -45.42
CA PRO A 431 -2.65 21.35 -46.78
C PRO A 431 -2.11 19.98 -47.22
N VAL A 432 -3.01 19.09 -47.65
CA VAL A 432 -2.64 17.81 -48.25
C VAL A 432 -2.01 18.04 -49.62
N VAL A 433 -0.76 17.61 -49.80
CA VAL A 433 -0.08 17.56 -51.10
C VAL A 433 -0.37 16.20 -51.75
N PRO A 434 -0.91 16.14 -52.97
CA PRO A 434 -1.17 14.87 -53.65
C PRO A 434 0.12 14.26 -54.22
N VAL A 435 0.39 13.01 -53.87
CA VAL A 435 1.42 12.14 -54.49
C VAL A 435 0.68 11.08 -55.32
N PRO A 436 1.07 10.83 -56.58
CA PRO A 436 0.28 9.98 -57.49
C PRO A 436 0.39 8.48 -57.17
N THR A 437 -0.70 7.77 -57.42
CA THR A 437 -0.75 6.31 -57.52
C THR A 437 -0.03 5.81 -58.76
N ASP A 438 0.73 4.72 -58.66
CA ASP A 438 0.82 3.76 -59.77
C ASP A 438 1.35 2.37 -59.35
N ALA A 439 1.02 1.38 -60.19
CA ALA A 439 1.57 0.01 -60.30
C ALA A 439 1.46 -1.01 -59.15
N GLU A 440 0.91 -2.18 -59.48
CA GLU A 440 0.92 -3.43 -58.71
C GLU A 440 2.31 -4.09 -58.63
N ALA A 441 2.58 -4.84 -57.55
CA ALA A 441 3.59 -5.91 -57.55
C ALA A 441 3.22 -7.04 -56.57
N THR A 442 2.71 -8.16 -57.09
CA THR A 442 2.23 -9.29 -56.28
C THR A 442 3.37 -10.21 -55.86
N ALA A 443 3.59 -10.41 -54.54
CA ALA A 443 4.52 -11.40 -54.02
C ALA A 443 4.10 -11.95 -52.64
N THR A 444 3.68 -13.22 -52.61
CA THR A 444 3.40 -13.96 -51.36
C THR A 444 4.64 -14.73 -50.91
N PRO A 445 5.12 -14.58 -49.66
CA PRO A 445 6.13 -15.48 -49.10
C PRO A 445 5.46 -16.76 -48.56
N THR A 446 5.61 -17.88 -49.26
CA THR A 446 5.15 -19.20 -48.80
C THR A 446 6.12 -19.78 -47.77
N ALA A 447 5.60 -20.31 -46.65
CA ALA A 447 6.40 -21.01 -45.64
C ALA A 447 7.15 -22.21 -46.24
N THR A 448 8.43 -22.37 -45.88
CA THR A 448 9.27 -23.51 -46.27
C THR A 448 9.73 -24.25 -45.02
N THR A 449 9.54 -25.57 -45.00
CA THR A 449 9.91 -26.44 -43.89
C THR A 449 11.18 -27.25 -44.18
N SER A 450 11.73 -27.86 -43.12
CA SER A 450 12.71 -28.96 -43.13
C SER A 450 14.19 -28.61 -43.31
N ALA A 451 14.96 -28.84 -42.24
CA ALA A 451 16.04 -29.83 -42.26
C ALA A 451 16.26 -30.40 -40.85
N THR A 452 16.47 -31.71 -40.74
CA THR A 452 16.72 -32.41 -39.46
C THR A 452 18.22 -32.59 -39.22
N ALA A 453 18.66 -32.40 -37.97
CA ALA A 453 19.92 -32.94 -37.47
C ALA A 453 19.67 -33.68 -36.14
N ALA A 454 20.38 -34.78 -35.91
CA ALA A 454 20.18 -35.72 -34.80
C ALA A 454 21.29 -35.57 -33.72
N PRO A 455 21.16 -36.18 -32.52
CA PRO A 455 21.83 -35.69 -31.32
C PRO A 455 23.28 -36.16 -31.15
N VAL A 456 24.02 -35.43 -30.30
CA VAL A 456 25.33 -35.84 -29.77
C VAL A 456 25.17 -36.16 -28.29
N THR A 457 25.54 -37.37 -27.88
CA THR A 457 25.52 -37.84 -26.48
C THR A 457 26.90 -38.36 -26.07
N THR A 458 27.45 -37.88 -24.96
CA THR A 458 28.50 -38.46 -24.06
C THR A 458 29.23 -37.31 -23.34
N ALA A 459 29.68 -37.42 -22.08
CA ALA A 459 29.37 -38.39 -21.04
C ALA A 459 29.67 -37.80 -19.64
N THR A 460 29.01 -38.32 -18.61
CA THR A 460 29.23 -38.00 -17.19
C THR A 460 30.56 -38.56 -16.66
N PRO A 461 31.26 -37.82 -15.79
CA PRO A 461 32.11 -38.39 -14.74
C PRO A 461 31.48 -38.17 -13.36
N SER A 462 31.31 -39.25 -12.58
CA SER A 462 30.81 -39.18 -11.20
C SER A 462 31.94 -39.16 -10.17
N SER A 463 31.89 -38.27 -9.19
CA SER A 463 32.64 -38.42 -7.93
C SER A 463 31.83 -37.94 -6.73
N THR A 464 31.82 -38.77 -5.69
CA THR A 464 31.09 -38.57 -4.42
C THR A 464 31.89 -37.73 -3.42
N GLY A 465 31.22 -36.92 -2.57
CA GLY A 465 31.78 -36.63 -1.25
C GLY A 465 31.24 -35.41 -0.50
N SER A 466 30.80 -35.64 0.75
CA SER A 466 30.73 -34.68 1.86
C SER A 466 29.81 -33.44 1.71
N ALA A 467 28.58 -33.56 2.24
CA ALA A 467 27.77 -32.40 2.61
C ALA A 467 28.11 -31.91 4.04
N THR A 468 28.20 -30.59 4.22
CA THR A 468 28.11 -29.90 5.51
C THR A 468 27.37 -28.58 5.28
N ALA A 469 26.43 -28.24 6.17
CA ALA A 469 25.43 -27.20 5.91
C ALA A 469 25.99 -25.78 5.84
N GLY A 470 25.49 -24.99 4.88
CA GLY A 470 25.38 -23.54 4.99
C GLY A 470 23.95 -23.17 5.43
N GLY A 471 23.80 -22.15 6.26
CA GLY A 471 22.48 -21.69 6.74
C GLY A 471 21.78 -20.79 5.72
N THR A 472 20.44 -20.80 5.76
CA THR A 472 19.57 -19.94 4.93
C THR A 472 18.49 -19.32 5.81
N ASP A 473 18.79 -18.20 6.46
CA ASP A 473 17.82 -17.52 7.33
C ASP A 473 16.85 -16.64 6.53
N SER A 474 15.58 -17.02 6.53
CA SER A 474 14.49 -16.30 5.86
C SER A 474 13.99 -15.15 6.76
N LEU A 475 14.68 -14.01 6.75
CA LEU A 475 14.31 -12.79 7.50
C LEU A 475 13.10 -12.03 6.92
N ALA A 476 12.04 -12.77 6.63
CA ALA A 476 10.66 -12.29 6.55
C ALA A 476 9.71 -13.10 7.48
N THR A 477 10.18 -14.18 8.12
CA THR A 477 9.34 -15.23 8.70
C THR A 477 9.75 -15.70 10.12
N THR A 478 10.12 -14.78 11.02
CA THR A 478 10.38 -15.08 12.45
C THR A 478 9.24 -14.61 13.36
N GLY A 479 8.06 -15.19 13.15
CA GLY A 479 6.88 -14.97 13.98
C GLY A 479 6.01 -16.21 14.16
N GLY A 480 6.62 -17.40 14.03
CA GLY A 480 6.02 -18.69 14.38
C GLY A 480 6.30 -19.02 15.84
N GLU A 481 5.30 -19.56 16.54
CA GLU A 481 5.46 -19.98 17.93
C GLU A 481 6.40 -21.19 18.04
N VAL A 482 7.18 -21.25 19.12
CA VAL A 482 7.97 -22.43 19.47
C VAL A 482 7.09 -23.36 20.32
N PRO A 483 6.51 -24.46 19.78
CA PRO A 483 5.99 -25.51 20.64
C PRO A 483 7.14 -26.13 21.44
N TRP A 484 6.82 -26.73 22.59
CA TRP A 484 7.79 -27.40 23.50
C TRP A 484 8.64 -26.51 24.42
N LEU A 485 8.05 -25.51 25.08
CA LEU A 485 8.56 -25.05 26.39
C LEU A 485 7.50 -24.86 27.49
N GLY A 486 6.28 -25.36 27.26
CA GLY A 486 5.18 -25.42 28.24
C GLY A 486 5.34 -26.45 29.36
N ALA A 487 6.55 -26.61 29.93
CA ALA A 487 6.83 -27.64 30.94
C ALA A 487 7.84 -27.25 32.06
N ALA A 488 8.27 -25.97 32.14
CA ALA A 488 9.41 -25.59 33.00
C ALA A 488 9.24 -24.36 33.91
N SER A 489 8.05 -23.76 34.05
CA SER A 489 7.84 -22.56 34.91
C SER A 489 6.63 -22.62 35.87
N ALA A 490 6.05 -23.79 36.11
CA ALA A 490 4.96 -23.99 37.08
C ALA A 490 5.45 -24.38 38.50
N LEU A 491 6.76 -24.31 38.78
CA LEU A 491 7.36 -24.85 40.01
C LEU A 491 8.28 -23.88 40.78
N ALA A 492 8.09 -22.56 40.64
CA ALA A 492 8.89 -21.54 41.34
C ALA A 492 8.12 -20.68 42.36
N LEU A 493 6.78 -20.76 42.42
CA LEU A 493 5.92 -19.89 43.25
C LEU A 493 5.10 -20.62 44.34
N VAL A 494 5.55 -21.80 44.76
CA VAL A 494 4.93 -22.57 45.87
C VAL A 494 5.80 -22.59 47.14
N LEU A 495 7.10 -22.25 47.03
CA LEU A 495 8.05 -22.35 48.15
C LEU A 495 8.28 -21.07 48.97
N ILE A 496 7.78 -19.91 48.51
CA ILE A 496 7.74 -18.66 49.32
C ILE A 496 6.27 -18.29 49.61
N GLY A 497 5.61 -19.18 50.35
CA GLY A 497 4.21 -19.03 50.77
C GLY A 497 3.82 -20.02 51.87
N ALA A 498 4.37 -21.24 51.85
CA ALA A 498 4.12 -22.27 52.86
C ALA A 498 4.81 -22.02 54.23
N ALA A 499 5.69 -21.03 54.35
CA ALA A 499 6.45 -20.75 55.58
C ALA A 499 5.67 -20.02 56.69
N ALA A 500 4.58 -19.32 56.35
CA ALA A 500 3.81 -18.50 57.30
C ALA A 500 2.60 -19.21 57.95
N LEU A 501 2.11 -20.31 57.36
CA LEU A 501 0.84 -20.93 57.77
C LEU A 501 0.99 -22.25 58.55
N LEU A 502 2.21 -22.78 58.71
CA LEU A 502 2.47 -24.02 59.48
C LEU A 502 2.86 -23.78 60.95
N LEU A 503 3.04 -22.54 61.39
CA LEU A 503 3.26 -22.17 62.80
C LEU A 503 1.97 -21.89 63.58
N ARG A 504 0.78 -22.12 62.99
CA ARG A 504 -0.53 -21.91 63.62
C ARG A 504 -1.44 -23.15 63.65
N ARG A 505 -0.89 -24.37 63.75
CA ARG A 505 -1.70 -25.60 63.99
C ARG A 505 -1.02 -26.70 64.85
N ARG A 506 -0.41 -26.30 65.98
CA ARG A 506 0.02 -27.23 67.06
C ARG A 506 -0.37 -26.72 68.48
N LYS A 507 -1.67 -26.55 68.74
CA LYS A 507 -2.19 -26.40 70.12
C LYS A 507 -3.71 -26.68 70.24
N ALA A 508 -4.12 -27.95 70.21
CA ALA A 508 -5.46 -28.41 70.60
C ALA A 508 -5.49 -29.95 70.75
N ALA A 509 -5.11 -30.46 71.93
CA ALA A 509 -5.25 -31.87 72.31
C ALA A 509 -5.15 -32.00 73.84
N SER A 510 -6.13 -31.46 74.56
CA SER A 510 -6.14 -31.44 76.04
C SER A 510 -7.52 -31.08 76.62
N SER A 511 -8.52 -31.94 76.41
CA SER A 511 -9.77 -31.96 77.18
C SER A 511 -10.51 -33.27 76.92
N GLU A 512 -10.39 -34.19 77.89
CA GLU A 512 -11.12 -35.46 78.06
C GLU A 512 -11.05 -36.49 76.90
#